data_AF-A0A938KC31-F1
#
_entry.id   AF-A0A938KC31-F1
#
_cell.length_a   1.000
_cell.length_b   1.000
_cell.length_c   1.000
_cell.angle_alpha   90.00
_cell.angle_beta   90.00
_cell.angle_gamma   90.00
#
_symmetry.space_group_name_H-M   'P 1'
#
loop_
_entity.id
_entity.type
_entity.pdbx_description
1 polymer ?
#
loop_
_entity_poly.entity_id
_entity_poly.type
_entity_poly.pdbx_seq_one_letter_code
_entity_poly.pdbx_strand_id
1 'polypeptide(L)'
;MPTPWLGHVVDRESPGRDFRHVVSKRDLQDFIDLIPDWAQLAEKLERIVLARPSSADGSYKFYHREGTGAIFLHAWHKDLWVERRSN
;
A
#
# COMPACT_ATOMS: atom_id res chain seq x y z
N MET A 1 3.48 19.84 4.04
CA MET A 1 2.82 19.78 5.34
C MET A 1 1.69 18.78 5.22
N PRO A 2 1.75 17.59 5.84
CA PRO A 2 0.61 16.68 5.89
C PRO A 2 -0.36 17.16 6.98
N THR A 3 -1.63 17.31 6.62
CA THR A 3 -2.71 17.73 7.52
C THR A 3 -3.56 16.52 7.90
N PRO A 4 -3.72 16.19 9.20
CA PRO A 4 -4.43 14.99 9.69
C PRO A 4 -5.88 14.84 9.21
N TRP A 5 -6.50 15.93 8.72
CA TRP A 5 -7.90 15.95 8.25
C TRP A 5 -8.07 15.62 6.77
N LEU A 6 -6.98 15.47 6.00
CA LEU A 6 -7.00 15.18 4.56
C LEU A 6 -6.84 13.69 4.23
N GLY A 7 -6.71 12.83 5.25
CA GLY A 7 -6.37 11.42 5.09
C GLY A 7 -4.89 11.20 4.74
N HIS A 8 -4.55 9.98 4.36
CA HIS A 8 -3.20 9.63 3.89
C HIS A 8 -3.01 10.01 2.42
N VAL A 9 -1.78 10.36 2.05
CA VAL A 9 -1.40 10.59 0.65
C VAL A 9 -1.04 9.26 -0.01
N VAL A 10 -1.56 9.02 -1.21
CA VAL A 10 -1.17 7.86 -2.02
C VAL A 10 -0.07 8.26 -3.00
N ASP A 11 1.16 7.82 -2.74
CA ASP A 11 2.31 8.01 -3.62
C ASP A 11 2.50 6.77 -4.50
N ARG A 12 2.93 6.96 -5.76
CA ARG A 12 3.11 5.85 -6.71
C ARG A 12 4.48 5.88 -7.36
N GLU A 13 5.27 4.86 -7.06
CA GLU A 13 6.55 4.61 -7.73
C GLU A 13 6.31 3.89 -9.08
N SER A 14 7.25 4.03 -10.01
CA SER A 14 7.25 3.21 -11.22
C SER A 14 7.53 1.75 -10.85
N PRO A 15 6.66 0.78 -11.21
CA PRO A 15 6.84 -0.62 -10.86
C PRO A 15 8.03 -1.28 -11.59
N GLY A 16 8.49 -0.70 -12.71
CA GLY A 16 9.53 -1.28 -13.55
C GLY A 16 8.99 -2.28 -14.59
N ARG A 17 9.89 -2.82 -15.42
CA ARG A 17 9.54 -3.76 -16.49
C ARG A 17 9.04 -5.08 -15.90
N ASP A 18 7.96 -5.63 -16.45
CA ASP A 18 7.34 -6.92 -16.06
C ASP A 18 6.62 -6.95 -14.71
N PHE A 19 6.58 -5.82 -13.99
CA PHE A 19 5.83 -5.67 -12.75
C PHE A 19 4.66 -4.70 -12.91
N ARG A 20 3.62 -4.89 -12.11
CA ARG A 20 2.47 -3.99 -12.05
C ARG A 20 1.99 -3.80 -10.61
N HIS A 21 1.47 -2.61 -10.33
CA HIS A 21 0.68 -2.34 -9.12
C HIS A 21 -0.72 -2.89 -9.35
N VAL A 22 -1.14 -3.85 -8.53
CA VAL A 22 -2.44 -4.54 -8.67
C VAL A 22 -3.30 -4.25 -7.45
N VAL A 23 -3.41 -2.97 -7.13
CA VAL A 23 -4.18 -2.51 -5.98
C VAL A 23 -5.16 -1.46 -6.49
N SER A 24 -6.44 -1.80 -6.50
CA SER A 24 -7.51 -0.81 -6.63
C SER A 24 -7.73 -0.13 -5.28
N LYS A 25 -8.48 0.98 -5.28
CA LYS A 25 -8.91 1.62 -4.02
C LYS A 25 -9.71 0.66 -3.14
N ARG A 26 -10.44 -0.30 -3.73
CA ARG A 26 -11.22 -1.28 -2.99
C ARG A 26 -10.32 -2.32 -2.33
N ASP A 27 -9.35 -2.86 -3.06
CA ASP A 27 -8.39 -3.82 -2.50
C ASP A 27 -7.59 -3.21 -1.34
N LEU A 28 -7.29 -1.90 -1.44
CA LEU A 28 -6.65 -1.16 -0.36
C LEU A 28 -7.55 -1.06 0.88
N GLN A 29 -8.84 -0.77 0.70
CA GLN A 29 -9.79 -0.72 1.80
C GLN A 29 -9.97 -2.11 2.43
N ASP A 30 -10.12 -3.15 1.61
CA ASP A 30 -10.23 -4.53 2.08
C ASP A 30 -8.98 -4.95 2.87
N PHE A 31 -7.78 -4.52 2.45
CA PHE A 31 -6.55 -4.73 3.21
C PHE A 31 -6.52 -3.98 4.54
N ILE A 32 -6.93 -2.71 4.54
CA ILE A 32 -7.02 -1.88 5.74
C ILE A 32 -7.95 -2.51 6.78
N ASP A 33 -9.09 -3.04 6.35
CA ASP A 33 -10.09 -3.66 7.23
C ASP A 33 -9.60 -4.95 7.90
N LEU A 34 -8.52 -5.57 7.38
CA LEU A 34 -7.87 -6.72 8.00
C LEU A 34 -6.90 -6.33 9.12
N ILE A 35 -6.52 -5.05 9.23
CA ILE A 35 -5.54 -4.60 10.22
C ILE A 35 -6.23 -4.36 11.56
N PRO A 36 -5.86 -5.10 12.63
CA PRO A 36 -6.41 -4.86 13.97
C PRO A 36 -6.07 -3.44 14.44
N ASP A 37 -6.99 -2.83 15.19
CA ASP A 37 -6.80 -1.50 15.78
C ASP A 37 -6.46 -0.39 14.76
N TRP A 38 -6.92 -0.56 13.52
CA TRP A 38 -6.63 0.38 12.42
C TRP A 38 -6.93 1.83 12.77
N ALA A 39 -8.02 2.11 13.49
CA ALA A 39 -8.37 3.47 13.89
C ALA A 39 -7.22 4.20 14.63
N GLN A 40 -6.48 3.50 15.48
CA GLN A 40 -5.34 4.06 16.22
C GLN A 40 -4.08 4.17 15.34
N LEU A 41 -3.87 3.21 14.45
CA LEU A 41 -2.74 3.25 13.50
C LEU A 41 -2.92 4.32 12.42
N ALA A 42 -4.16 4.56 12.00
CA ALA A 42 -4.54 5.51 10.98
C ALA A 42 -4.30 6.96 11.41
N GLU A 43 -4.43 7.28 12.71
CA GLU A 43 -4.17 8.63 13.23
C GLU A 43 -2.76 9.13 12.91
N LYS A 44 -1.79 8.21 12.80
CA LYS A 44 -0.39 8.54 12.51
C LYS A 44 0.00 8.21 11.07
N LEU A 45 -0.87 7.56 10.31
CA LEU A 45 -0.57 7.17 8.94
C LEU A 45 -0.68 8.36 7.99
N GLU A 46 0.44 8.78 7.43
CA GLU A 46 0.46 9.90 6.47
C GLU A 46 0.52 9.44 5.03
N ARG A 47 1.00 8.21 4.77
CA ARG A 47 1.32 7.76 3.41
C ARG A 47 1.00 6.30 3.16
N ILE A 48 0.52 6.05 1.94
CA ILE A 48 0.45 4.73 1.33
C ILE A 48 1.22 4.81 0.01
N VAL A 49 2.26 3.99 -0.12
CA VAL A 49 3.17 4.01 -1.26
C VAL A 49 2.96 2.75 -2.08
N LEU A 50 2.57 2.91 -3.35
CA LEU A 50 2.67 1.86 -4.34
C LEU A 50 4.14 1.75 -4.76
N ALA A 51 4.87 0.86 -4.11
CA ALA A 51 6.33 0.79 -4.12
C ALA A 51 6.88 -0.18 -5.17
N ARG A 52 8.15 -0.01 -5.54
CA ARG A 52 8.87 -0.96 -6.38
C ARG A 52 8.79 -2.41 -5.87
N PRO A 53 9.04 -3.41 -6.72
CA PRO A 53 9.06 -4.82 -6.31
C PRO A 53 10.02 -5.06 -5.14
N SER A 54 9.63 -5.96 -4.25
CA SER A 54 10.41 -6.38 -3.08
C SER A 54 10.20 -7.88 -2.84
N SER A 55 10.95 -8.46 -1.90
CA SER A 55 10.72 -9.82 -1.43
C SER A 55 9.47 -9.97 -0.56
N ALA A 56 8.86 -8.86 -0.14
CA ALA A 56 7.59 -8.83 0.58
C ALA A 56 6.50 -8.17 -0.28
N ASP A 57 5.25 -8.60 -0.08
CA ASP A 57 4.09 -8.06 -0.80
C ASP A 57 3.69 -6.66 -0.32
N GLY A 58 3.94 -6.38 0.95
CA GLY A 58 3.74 -5.08 1.57
C GLY A 58 4.45 -4.98 2.91
N SER A 59 4.55 -3.77 3.44
CA SER A 59 5.13 -3.51 4.76
C SER A 59 4.56 -2.24 5.40
N TYR A 60 4.61 -2.19 6.73
CA TYR A 60 4.33 -1.00 7.51
C TYR A 60 5.62 -0.50 8.16
N LYS A 61 5.83 0.81 8.15
CA LYS A 61 6.96 1.46 8.83
C LYS A 61 6.49 2.63 9.65
N PHE A 62 6.88 2.66 10.91
CA PHE A 62 6.69 3.80 11.80
C PHE A 62 7.99 4.58 11.96
N TYR A 63 7.92 5.87 11.67
CA TYR A 63 9.03 6.81 11.76
C TYR A 63 8.95 7.52 13.12
N HIS A 64 9.62 6.97 14.13
CA HIS A 64 9.52 7.46 15.52
C HIS A 64 9.91 8.93 15.70
N ARG A 65 10.83 9.45 14.89
CA ARG A 65 11.27 10.85 14.98
C ARG A 65 10.18 11.82 14.53
N GLU A 66 9.47 11.47 13.47
CA GLU A 66 8.39 12.26 12.88
C GLU A 66 7.04 11.94 13.54
N GLY A 67 6.93 10.79 14.22
CA GLY A 67 5.70 10.33 14.84
C GLY A 67 4.67 9.81 13.84
N THR A 68 5.10 9.40 12.64
CA THR A 68 4.20 9.08 11.52
C THR A 68 4.44 7.69 10.95
N GLY A 69 3.40 7.10 10.35
CA GLY A 69 3.41 5.79 9.72
C GLY A 69 3.29 5.87 8.21
N ALA A 70 3.84 4.87 7.53
CA ALA A 70 3.65 4.64 6.11
C ALA A 70 3.40 3.15 5.80
N ILE A 71 2.50 2.89 4.86
CA ILE A 71 2.31 1.57 4.25
C ILE A 71 3.00 1.55 2.89
N PHE A 72 3.65 0.44 2.57
CA PHE A 72 4.21 0.16 1.27
C PHE A 72 3.51 -1.07 0.70
N LEU A 73 2.97 -0.96 -0.50
CA LEU A 73 2.41 -2.07 -1.26
C LEU A 73 3.29 -2.27 -2.49
N HIS A 74 4.00 -3.39 -2.54
CA HIS A 74 5.02 -3.61 -3.56
C HIS A 74 4.38 -4.06 -4.88
N ALA A 75 5.01 -3.71 -6.00
CA ALA A 75 4.58 -4.16 -7.32
C ALA A 75 4.86 -5.65 -7.52
N TRP A 76 3.93 -6.36 -8.16
CA TRP A 76 3.98 -7.81 -8.34
C TRP A 76 4.31 -8.16 -9.79
N HIS A 77 4.93 -9.31 -10.00
CA HIS A 77 5.20 -9.80 -11.34
C HIS A 77 3.87 -9.98 -12.09
N LYS A 78 3.77 -9.44 -13.32
CA LYS A 78 2.51 -9.44 -14.08
C LYS A 78 1.97 -10.85 -14.33
N ASP A 79 2.84 -11.84 -14.40
CA ASP A 79 2.49 -13.24 -14.70
C ASP A 79 1.85 -13.98 -13.52
N LEU A 80 1.89 -13.43 -12.30
CA LEU A 80 1.10 -13.97 -11.18
C LEU A 80 -0.41 -13.85 -11.42
N TRP A 81 -0.81 -12.97 -12.33
CA TRP A 81 -2.19 -12.69 -12.65
C TRP A 81 -2.56 -13.36 -13.97
N VAL A 82 -2.72 -14.68 -13.90
CA VAL A 82 -3.23 -15.47 -15.03
C VAL A 82 -4.74 -15.40 -15.01
N GLU A 83 -5.33 -14.87 -16.08
CA GLU A 83 -6.77 -14.84 -16.26
C GLU A 83 -7.29 -16.28 -16.34
N ARG A 84 -8.11 -16.71 -15.37
CA ARG A 84 -8.82 -18.00 -15.50
C ARG A 84 -9.86 -17.84 -16.61
N ARG A 85 -9.51 -18.28 -17.83
CA ARG A 85 -10.51 -18.57 -18.85
C ARG A 85 -11.26 -19.82 -18.43
N SER A 86 -12.41 -19.64 -17.78
CA SER A 86 -13.40 -20.71 -17.68
C SER A 86 -13.98 -20.93 -19.08
N ASN A 87 -13.76 -22.14 -19.63
CA ASN A 87 -14.41 -22.62 -20.85
C ASN A 87 -15.73 -23.32 -20.49
#